data_AF-A0AAQ1TXQ0-F1
#
_entry.id   AF-A0AAQ1TXQ0-F1
#
_cell.length_a   1.000
_cell.length_b   1.000
_cell.length_c   1.000
_cell.angle_alpha   90.00
_cell.angle_beta   90.00
_cell.angle_gamma   90.00
#
_symmetry.space_group_name_H-M   'P 1'
#
loop_
_entity.id
_entity.type
_entity.pdbx_description
1 polymer ?
#
loop_
_entity_poly.entity_id
_entity_poly.type
_entity_poly.pdbx_seq_one_letter_code
_entity_poly.pdbx_strand_id
1 'polypeptide(L)'
;MADISGGIDPWLAGEPEYKQPPNPANVGDRNRTWGIRPDLFDSLNKVMPKKATIDELLKQAQDRLEDSKKFLAMAEDAQKHALASLQESERATEKAEQAIADSQSSRIQSEQAVKEAQKAVKASSDALQNSEDALLDGRYAREDAARARSYSESAQKDAAVARTNADGALKDARAASEQAAAADLKSDEGKQIAIAANTKAIKATDDAVEALTKASQANSNSISALERATAANDESSRANAKAIEATNKALQATNTATEANSLAIEASNKSVSALEQATAANTKAIEATNQAVAAVTSASTANTKAIKATNQASDAIARSVNLLFVQNHGSLYMTRVLDLRAGVTQPLTWGGVTGKMIGCHTGTFNDGGTYISFESPGDWEVRARVMMPPETVLSVGSSTTRLDVQVRDAPNGTWVTRSAQSANDGFSETLEVCTIVHIREAGGYAYVSAYISKDSSKLFDNTRAGEQFTEFSVRQLSRTSEIQ
;
A
#
# COMPACT_ATOMS: atom_id res chain seq x y z
N MET A 1 22.23 -23.21 2.20
CA MET A 1 23.00 -23.94 1.18
C MET A 1 22.15 -24.06 -0.07
N ALA A 2 22.44 -23.25 -1.08
CA ALA A 2 22.16 -23.50 -2.49
C ALA A 2 22.92 -22.43 -3.28
N ASP A 3 23.92 -22.92 -4.02
CA ASP A 3 24.87 -22.29 -4.94
C ASP A 3 24.53 -20.92 -5.54
N ILE A 4 25.45 -19.97 -5.40
CA ILE A 4 25.57 -18.79 -6.28
C ILE A 4 26.63 -19.16 -7.32
N SER A 5 26.22 -19.94 -8.33
CA SER A 5 27.06 -20.21 -9.50
C SER A 5 26.87 -19.08 -10.51
N GLY A 6 27.96 -18.44 -10.92
CA GLY A 6 27.98 -17.41 -11.96
C GLY A 6 27.24 -17.86 -13.21
N GLY A 7 26.15 -17.19 -13.53
CA GLY A 7 25.44 -17.33 -14.79
C GLY A 7 26.23 -16.70 -15.91
N ILE A 8 27.10 -17.49 -16.53
CA ILE A 8 27.53 -17.25 -17.90
C ILE A 8 26.27 -17.30 -18.76
N ASP A 9 26.02 -16.22 -19.50
CA ASP A 9 24.87 -16.08 -20.40
C ASP A 9 24.89 -17.21 -21.46
N PRO A 10 23.87 -18.10 -21.50
CA PRO A 10 23.85 -19.23 -22.44
C PRO A 10 23.69 -18.80 -23.91
N TRP A 11 23.50 -17.51 -24.18
CA TRP A 11 23.26 -16.99 -25.53
C TRP A 11 24.50 -16.42 -26.24
N LEU A 12 25.68 -16.45 -25.60
CA LEU A 12 26.94 -15.97 -26.19
C LEU A 12 27.94 -17.09 -26.56
N ALA A 13 27.58 -18.35 -26.35
CA ALA A 13 28.47 -19.48 -26.59
C ALA A 13 27.97 -20.34 -27.76
N GLY A 14 28.31 -19.95 -28.99
CA GLY A 14 28.24 -20.88 -30.11
C GLY A 14 27.97 -20.26 -31.47
N GLU A 15 28.89 -19.46 -32.01
CA GLU A 15 29.10 -19.47 -33.45
C GLU A 15 30.61 -19.54 -33.74
N PRO A 16 31.09 -20.57 -34.46
CA PRO A 16 32.46 -20.55 -34.98
C PRO A 16 32.54 -19.46 -36.05
N GLU A 17 33.53 -18.56 -35.91
CA GLU A 17 33.91 -17.62 -36.98
C GLU A 17 34.21 -18.40 -38.27
N TYR A 18 33.23 -18.50 -39.18
CA TYR A 18 33.47 -18.96 -40.54
C TYR A 18 34.12 -17.81 -41.33
N LYS A 19 35.45 -17.67 -41.19
CA LYS A 19 36.29 -16.92 -42.12
C LYS A 19 36.47 -17.75 -43.39
N GLN A 20 35.51 -17.70 -44.30
CA GLN A 20 35.79 -17.93 -45.71
C GLN A 20 35.57 -16.62 -46.48
N PRO A 21 36.55 -16.15 -47.26
CA PRO A 21 36.29 -15.08 -48.23
C PRO A 21 35.22 -15.55 -49.22
N PRO A 22 34.33 -14.66 -49.70
CA PRO A 22 33.26 -15.07 -50.58
C PRO A 22 33.85 -15.70 -51.85
N ASN A 23 33.42 -16.93 -52.14
CA ASN A 23 33.78 -17.64 -53.36
C ASN A 23 33.30 -16.81 -54.58
N PRO A 24 34.19 -16.32 -55.45
CA PRO A 24 33.82 -15.48 -56.60
C PRO A 24 33.01 -16.22 -57.68
N ALA A 25 32.72 -17.52 -57.51
CA ALA A 25 31.89 -18.31 -58.42
C ALA A 25 30.38 -18.32 -58.07
N ASN A 26 29.94 -17.65 -57.00
CA ASN A 26 28.53 -17.57 -56.60
C ASN A 26 27.87 -16.21 -56.94
N VAL A 27 28.43 -15.45 -57.88
CA VAL A 27 27.69 -14.34 -58.52
C VAL A 27 26.55 -14.94 -59.34
N GLY A 28 25.37 -15.04 -58.71
CA GLY A 28 24.16 -15.47 -59.38
C GLY A 28 23.90 -14.63 -60.63
N ASP A 29 23.51 -15.29 -61.71
CA ASP A 29 22.94 -14.65 -62.90
C ASP A 29 21.85 -13.60 -62.50
N ARG A 30 21.83 -12.44 -63.18
CA ARG A 30 20.80 -11.38 -63.05
C ARG A 30 19.36 -11.91 -63.05
N ASN A 31 19.10 -13.04 -63.70
CA ASN A 31 17.80 -13.71 -63.72
C ASN A 31 17.38 -14.28 -62.35
N ARG A 32 18.34 -14.64 -61.48
CA ARG A 32 18.07 -15.16 -60.13
C ARG A 32 17.94 -14.07 -59.08
N THR A 33 18.44 -12.87 -59.36
CA THR A 33 18.39 -11.70 -58.47
C THR A 33 17.30 -10.70 -58.89
N TRP A 34 16.33 -11.14 -59.70
CA TRP A 34 15.22 -10.31 -60.21
C TRP A 34 15.68 -9.01 -60.89
N GLY A 35 16.83 -9.07 -61.58
CA GLY A 35 17.43 -7.91 -62.23
C GLY A 35 18.28 -7.00 -61.32
N ILE A 36 18.42 -7.33 -60.03
CA ILE A 36 19.31 -6.63 -59.09
C ILE A 36 20.74 -7.13 -59.31
N ARG A 37 21.75 -6.25 -59.27
CA ARG A 37 23.14 -6.74 -59.38
C ARG A 37 23.49 -7.63 -58.16
N PRO A 38 24.25 -8.73 -58.35
CA PRO A 38 24.54 -9.68 -57.27
C PRO A 38 25.24 -9.08 -56.04
N ASP A 39 26.13 -8.10 -56.24
CA ASP A 39 26.82 -7.35 -55.17
C ASP A 39 25.85 -6.57 -54.28
N LEU A 40 24.76 -6.07 -54.85
CA LEU A 40 23.71 -5.34 -54.15
C LEU A 40 22.71 -6.29 -53.49
N PHE A 41 22.47 -7.46 -54.06
CA PHE A 41 21.65 -8.50 -53.44
C PHE A 41 22.29 -8.99 -52.13
N ASP A 42 23.62 -9.15 -52.12
CA ASP A 42 24.36 -9.51 -50.91
C ASP A 42 24.34 -8.40 -49.86
N SER A 43 24.44 -7.13 -50.27
CA SER A 43 24.31 -5.98 -49.36
C SER A 43 22.89 -5.86 -48.79
N LEU A 44 21.87 -6.05 -49.62
CA LEU A 44 20.47 -6.06 -49.21
C LEU A 44 20.17 -7.23 -48.26
N ASN A 45 20.68 -8.42 -48.55
CA ASN A 45 20.52 -9.61 -47.70
C ASN A 45 21.25 -9.47 -46.34
N LYS A 46 22.31 -8.67 -46.28
CA LYS A 46 23.02 -8.35 -45.03
C LYS A 46 22.30 -7.32 -44.17
N VAL A 47 21.60 -6.36 -44.78
CA VAL A 47 21.01 -5.21 -44.06
C VAL A 47 19.51 -5.36 -43.85
N MET A 48 18.80 -6.12 -44.70
CA MET A 48 17.40 -6.42 -44.45
C MET A 48 17.26 -7.30 -43.20
N PRO A 49 16.49 -6.86 -42.20
CA PRO A 49 16.14 -7.73 -41.09
C PRO A 49 15.40 -8.92 -41.67
N LYS A 50 15.92 -10.12 -41.42
CA LYS A 50 15.28 -11.35 -41.88
C LYS A 50 13.90 -11.40 -41.26
N LYS A 51 12.89 -11.82 -42.03
CA LYS A 51 11.51 -12.00 -41.54
C LYS A 51 11.48 -12.78 -40.21
N ALA A 52 12.31 -13.82 -40.09
CA ALA A 52 12.48 -14.59 -38.87
C ALA A 52 12.86 -13.74 -37.64
N THR A 53 13.68 -12.69 -37.80
CA THR A 53 14.11 -11.79 -36.73
C THR A 53 12.99 -10.84 -36.27
N ILE A 54 12.15 -10.37 -37.20
CA ILE A 54 10.97 -9.55 -36.85
C ILE A 54 9.92 -10.41 -36.14
N ASP A 55 9.65 -11.60 -36.67
CA ASP A 55 8.72 -12.55 -36.06
C ASP A 55 9.18 -12.96 -34.65
N GLU A 56 10.50 -13.12 -34.45
CA GLU A 56 11.09 -13.40 -33.13
C GLU A 56 10.92 -12.22 -32.15
N LEU A 57 11.17 -10.99 -32.57
CA LEU A 57 10.96 -9.80 -31.73
C LEU A 57 9.48 -9.60 -31.36
N LEU A 58 8.56 -9.84 -32.30
CA LEU A 58 7.13 -9.78 -32.05
C LEU A 58 6.67 -10.90 -31.10
N LYS A 59 7.22 -12.11 -31.25
CA LYS A 59 6.96 -13.21 -30.33
C LYS A 59 7.48 -12.89 -28.92
N GLN A 60 8.70 -12.36 -28.80
CA GLN A 60 9.24 -11.90 -27.52
C GLN A 60 8.34 -10.82 -26.89
N ALA A 61 7.82 -9.88 -27.68
CA ALA A 61 6.88 -8.88 -27.16
C ALA A 61 5.58 -9.51 -26.64
N GLN A 62 5.03 -10.50 -27.35
CA GLN A 62 3.84 -11.24 -26.93
C GLN A 62 4.06 -12.03 -25.64
N ASP A 63 5.16 -12.77 -25.54
CA ASP A 63 5.52 -13.54 -24.34
C ASP A 63 5.65 -12.61 -23.13
N ARG A 64 6.25 -11.42 -23.30
CA ARG A 64 6.38 -10.41 -22.24
C ARG A 64 5.04 -9.78 -21.83
N LEU A 65 4.10 -9.63 -22.76
CA LEU A 65 2.74 -9.20 -22.43
C LEU A 65 1.97 -10.29 -21.67
N GLU A 66 2.23 -11.56 -21.96
CA GLU A 66 1.66 -12.68 -21.21
C GLU A 66 2.21 -12.75 -19.77
N ASP A 67 3.53 -12.59 -19.61
CA ASP A 67 4.18 -12.47 -18.30
C ASP A 67 3.55 -11.32 -17.49
N SER A 68 3.36 -10.16 -18.12
CA SER A 68 2.72 -8.98 -17.51
C SER A 68 1.31 -9.29 -17.00
N LYS A 69 0.49 -9.99 -17.79
CA LYS A 69 -0.86 -10.41 -17.37
C LYS A 69 -0.83 -11.35 -16.16
N LYS A 70 0.11 -12.30 -16.13
CA LYS A 70 0.29 -13.21 -14.99
C LYS A 70 0.63 -12.44 -13.72
N PHE A 71 1.56 -11.47 -13.81
CA PHE A 71 1.90 -10.63 -12.66
C PHE A 71 0.73 -9.75 -12.20
N LEU A 72 -0.09 -9.22 -13.12
CA LEU A 72 -1.30 -8.48 -12.74
C LEU A 72 -2.32 -9.35 -12.01
N ALA A 73 -2.53 -10.59 -12.46
CA ALA A 73 -3.39 -11.55 -11.74
C ALA A 73 -2.87 -11.85 -10.32
N MET A 74 -1.56 -12.02 -10.17
CA MET A 74 -0.94 -12.18 -8.84
C MET A 74 -1.13 -10.93 -7.96
N ALA A 75 -1.09 -9.73 -8.54
CA ALA A 75 -1.35 -8.50 -7.82
C ALA A 75 -2.82 -8.39 -7.35
N GLU A 76 -3.77 -8.81 -8.19
CA GLU A 76 -5.19 -8.84 -7.83
C GLU A 76 -5.47 -9.82 -6.69
N ASP A 77 -4.89 -11.02 -6.74
CA ASP A 77 -5.06 -12.01 -5.67
C ASP A 77 -4.41 -11.54 -4.36
N ALA A 78 -3.23 -10.93 -4.43
CA ALA A 78 -2.60 -10.32 -3.27
C ALA A 78 -3.45 -9.17 -2.68
N GLN A 79 -4.09 -8.34 -3.52
CA GLN A 79 -5.05 -7.34 -3.03
C GLN A 79 -6.27 -7.96 -2.33
N LYS A 80 -6.83 -9.05 -2.86
CA LYS A 80 -7.93 -9.76 -2.20
C LYS A 80 -7.51 -10.27 -0.82
N HIS A 81 -6.31 -10.84 -0.71
CA HIS A 81 -5.75 -11.27 0.58
C HIS A 81 -5.55 -10.10 1.56
N ALA A 82 -5.09 -8.94 1.06
CA ALA A 82 -4.95 -7.75 1.87
C ALA A 82 -6.31 -7.28 2.42
N LEU A 83 -7.33 -7.21 1.56
CA LEU A 83 -8.68 -6.80 1.94
C LEU A 83 -9.30 -7.75 2.98
N ALA A 84 -9.17 -9.07 2.77
CA ALA A 84 -9.67 -10.05 3.73
C ALA A 84 -8.98 -9.91 5.10
N SER A 85 -7.68 -9.60 5.11
CA SER A 85 -6.93 -9.38 6.35
C SER A 85 -7.34 -8.07 7.04
N LEU A 86 -7.64 -7.01 6.29
CA LEU A 86 -8.19 -5.77 6.87
C LEU A 86 -9.56 -5.99 7.49
N GLN A 87 -10.46 -6.73 6.83
CA GLN A 87 -11.77 -7.08 7.41
C GLN A 87 -11.64 -7.88 8.71
N GLU A 88 -10.65 -8.77 8.81
CA GLU A 88 -10.39 -9.48 10.06
C GLU A 88 -9.86 -8.53 11.14
N SER A 89 -9.02 -7.57 10.77
CA SER A 89 -8.56 -6.53 11.69
C SER A 89 -9.73 -5.69 12.22
N GLU A 90 -10.65 -5.28 11.35
CA GLU A 90 -11.85 -4.53 11.71
C GLU A 90 -12.71 -5.30 12.72
N ARG A 91 -13.02 -6.58 12.45
CA ARG A 91 -13.77 -7.43 13.39
C ARG A 91 -13.06 -7.59 14.74
N ALA A 92 -11.74 -7.69 14.72
CA ALA A 92 -10.95 -7.78 15.94
C ALA A 92 -10.97 -6.46 16.73
N THR A 93 -10.94 -5.31 16.05
CA THR A 93 -11.11 -4.00 16.71
C THR A 93 -12.50 -3.82 17.31
N GLU A 94 -13.57 -4.24 16.63
CA GLU A 94 -14.94 -4.19 17.18
C GLU A 94 -15.07 -5.02 18.47
N LYS A 95 -14.48 -6.23 18.49
CA LYS A 95 -14.42 -7.06 19.70
C LYS A 95 -13.64 -6.39 20.82
N ALA A 96 -12.55 -5.70 20.50
CA ALA A 96 -11.76 -4.97 21.47
C ALA A 96 -12.55 -3.81 22.09
N GLU A 97 -13.32 -3.08 21.29
CA GLU A 97 -14.20 -2.00 21.74
C GLU A 97 -15.31 -2.51 22.65
N GLN A 98 -15.95 -3.62 22.29
CA GLN A 98 -16.97 -4.24 23.14
C GLN A 98 -16.39 -4.65 24.49
N ALA A 99 -15.21 -5.27 24.51
CA ALA A 99 -14.54 -5.66 25.75
C ALA A 99 -14.13 -4.44 26.61
N ILE A 100 -13.79 -3.30 26.00
CA ILE A 100 -13.56 -2.04 26.73
C ILE A 100 -14.86 -1.54 27.38
N ALA A 101 -15.98 -1.58 26.66
CA ALA A 101 -17.28 -1.18 27.20
C ALA A 101 -17.72 -2.06 28.38
N ASP A 102 -17.50 -3.37 28.29
CA ASP A 102 -17.74 -4.31 29.39
C ASP A 102 -16.86 -3.97 30.61
N SER A 103 -15.57 -3.71 30.39
CA SER A 103 -14.64 -3.31 31.46
C SER A 103 -15.07 -2.02 32.15
N GLN A 104 -15.49 -1.01 31.39
CA GLN A 104 -16.00 0.25 31.93
C GLN A 104 -17.25 0.04 32.77
N SER A 105 -18.18 -0.79 32.30
CA SER A 105 -19.41 -1.12 33.02
C SER A 105 -19.10 -1.79 34.37
N SER A 106 -18.19 -2.76 34.39
CA SER A 106 -17.74 -3.41 35.62
C SER A 106 -17.02 -2.45 36.57
N ARG A 107 -16.22 -1.50 36.06
CA ARG A 107 -15.60 -0.46 36.89
C ARG A 107 -16.64 0.43 37.57
N ILE A 108 -17.67 0.85 36.86
CA ILE A 108 -18.77 1.66 37.43
C ILE A 108 -19.47 0.89 38.56
N GLN A 109 -19.74 -0.40 38.36
CA GLN A 109 -20.33 -1.25 39.40
C GLN A 109 -19.42 -1.34 40.64
N SER A 110 -18.11 -1.53 40.43
CA SER A 110 -17.12 -1.55 41.51
C SER A 110 -17.09 -0.23 42.29
N GLU A 111 -17.06 0.91 41.60
CA GLU A 111 -17.08 2.23 42.22
C GLU A 111 -18.34 2.46 43.05
N GLN A 112 -19.50 1.98 42.58
CA GLN A 112 -20.75 2.08 43.31
C GLN A 112 -20.74 1.20 44.57
N ALA A 113 -20.25 -0.04 44.46
CA ALA A 113 -20.11 -0.96 45.58
C ALA A 113 -19.14 -0.41 46.65
N VAL A 114 -18.04 0.25 46.25
CA VAL A 114 -17.13 0.94 47.19
C VAL A 114 -17.84 2.07 47.94
N LYS A 115 -18.67 2.87 47.27
CA LYS A 115 -19.46 3.93 47.93
C LYS A 115 -20.43 3.36 48.96
N GLU A 116 -21.08 2.24 48.64
CA GLU A 116 -21.96 1.54 49.57
C GLU A 116 -21.19 0.97 50.77
N ALA A 117 -20.02 0.39 50.54
CA ALA A 117 -19.13 -0.08 51.60
C ALA A 117 -18.74 1.07 52.55
N GLN A 118 -18.34 2.23 52.00
CA GLN A 118 -18.01 3.42 52.79
C GLN A 118 -19.19 3.91 53.65
N LYS A 119 -20.40 3.94 53.07
CA LYS A 119 -21.61 4.31 53.80
C LYS A 119 -21.90 3.35 54.96
N ALA A 120 -21.72 2.05 54.72
CA ALA A 120 -21.92 1.01 55.72
C ALA A 120 -20.86 1.08 56.85
N VAL A 121 -19.58 1.34 56.51
CA VAL A 121 -18.53 1.59 57.51
C VAL A 121 -18.86 2.78 58.39
N LYS A 122 -19.35 3.89 57.79
CA LYS A 122 -19.77 5.06 58.57
C LYS A 122 -20.91 4.72 59.53
N ALA A 123 -21.94 4.01 59.05
CA ALA A 123 -23.05 3.58 59.90
C ALA A 123 -22.58 2.67 61.06
N SER A 124 -21.58 1.81 60.82
CA SER A 124 -20.96 1.01 61.88
C SER A 124 -20.25 1.87 62.92
N SER A 125 -19.50 2.89 62.47
CA SER A 125 -18.82 3.83 63.36
C SER A 125 -19.81 4.59 64.24
N ASP A 126 -20.88 5.13 63.65
CA ASP A 126 -21.92 5.87 64.38
C ASP A 126 -22.62 4.96 65.42
N ALA A 127 -22.85 3.68 65.08
CA ALA A 127 -23.44 2.71 65.99
C ALA A 127 -22.50 2.35 67.16
N LEU A 128 -21.19 2.22 66.92
CA LEU A 128 -20.22 1.98 67.99
C LEU A 128 -20.14 3.16 68.94
N GLN A 129 -20.17 4.40 68.42
CA GLN A 129 -20.20 5.60 69.25
C GLN A 129 -21.43 5.64 70.17
N ASN A 130 -22.62 5.34 69.62
CA ASN A 130 -23.84 5.24 70.44
C ASN A 130 -23.73 4.17 71.54
N SER A 131 -23.03 3.05 71.26
CA SER A 131 -22.78 2.02 72.27
C SER A 131 -21.86 2.55 73.38
N GLU A 132 -20.82 3.31 73.03
CA GLU A 132 -19.89 3.91 73.99
C GLU A 132 -20.60 4.90 74.91
N ASP A 133 -21.42 5.79 74.34
CA ASP A 133 -22.22 6.77 75.09
C ASP A 133 -23.18 6.07 76.07
N ALA A 134 -23.85 5.01 75.63
CA ALA A 134 -24.74 4.23 76.49
C ALA A 134 -23.98 3.53 77.64
N LEU A 135 -22.78 3.01 77.40
CA LEU A 135 -21.95 2.43 78.46
C LEU A 135 -21.49 3.47 79.48
N LEU A 136 -21.22 4.70 79.02
CA LEU A 136 -20.85 5.81 79.89
C LEU A 136 -22.03 6.19 80.81
N ASP A 137 -23.24 6.33 80.26
CA ASP A 137 -24.45 6.58 81.04
C ASP A 137 -24.72 5.46 82.05
N GLY A 138 -24.54 4.19 81.62
CA GLY A 138 -24.67 3.04 82.49
C GLY A 138 -23.67 3.04 83.65
N ARG A 139 -22.45 3.55 83.42
CA ARG A 139 -21.43 3.73 84.46
C ARG A 139 -21.87 4.76 85.49
N TYR A 140 -22.31 5.94 85.05
CA TYR A 140 -22.80 6.99 85.95
C TYR A 140 -23.99 6.52 86.79
N ALA A 141 -24.89 5.74 86.19
CA ALA A 141 -26.03 5.15 86.90
C ALA A 141 -25.59 4.13 87.98
N ARG A 142 -24.54 3.34 87.74
CA ARG A 142 -23.97 2.46 88.80
C ARG A 142 -23.31 3.25 89.92
N GLU A 143 -22.64 4.34 89.59
CA GLU A 143 -22.05 5.23 90.61
C GLU A 143 -23.13 5.90 91.47
N ASP A 144 -24.23 6.36 90.87
CA ASP A 144 -25.43 6.82 91.59
C ASP A 144 -25.95 5.74 92.54
N ALA A 145 -26.08 4.51 92.04
CA ALA A 145 -26.57 3.38 92.83
C ALA A 145 -25.66 3.09 94.03
N ALA A 146 -24.35 3.17 93.85
CA ALA A 146 -23.36 2.97 94.90
C ALA A 146 -23.44 4.07 95.97
N ARG A 147 -23.56 5.34 95.55
CA ARG A 147 -23.77 6.47 96.48
C ARG A 147 -25.05 6.30 97.29
N ALA A 148 -26.15 5.91 96.64
CA ALA A 148 -27.43 5.67 97.30
C ALA A 148 -27.35 4.53 98.34
N ARG A 149 -26.64 3.44 98.04
CA ARG A 149 -26.39 2.37 99.05
C ARG A 149 -25.59 2.88 100.24
N SER A 150 -24.53 3.66 100.02
CA SER A 150 -23.73 4.22 101.10
C SER A 150 -24.56 5.11 102.03
N TYR A 151 -25.48 5.92 101.48
CA TYR A 151 -26.44 6.69 102.28
C TYR A 151 -27.42 5.79 103.05
N SER A 152 -27.92 4.73 102.42
CA SER A 152 -28.79 3.75 103.09
C SER A 152 -28.09 3.08 104.27
N GLU A 153 -26.85 2.62 104.08
CA GLU A 153 -26.04 1.99 105.15
C GLU A 153 -25.80 2.94 106.33
N SER A 154 -25.52 4.22 106.04
CA SER A 154 -25.35 5.24 107.08
C SER A 154 -26.65 5.45 107.86
N ALA A 155 -27.78 5.59 107.16
CA ALA A 155 -29.09 5.76 107.79
C ALA A 155 -29.51 4.52 108.62
N GLN A 156 -29.16 3.30 108.18
CA GLN A 156 -29.39 2.08 108.97
C GLN A 156 -28.56 2.04 110.25
N LYS A 157 -27.31 2.51 110.21
CA LYS A 157 -26.48 2.66 111.42
C LYS A 157 -27.11 3.65 112.40
N ASP A 158 -27.55 4.81 111.91
CA ASP A 158 -28.20 5.82 112.76
C ASP A 158 -29.49 5.26 113.38
N ALA A 159 -30.29 4.52 112.61
CA ALA A 159 -31.48 3.83 113.12
C ALA A 159 -31.12 2.81 114.21
N ALA A 160 -30.04 2.04 114.04
CA ALA A 160 -29.60 1.05 115.03
C ALA A 160 -29.15 1.72 116.34
N VAL A 161 -28.46 2.86 116.26
CA VAL A 161 -28.08 3.66 117.44
C VAL A 161 -29.33 4.21 118.13
N ALA A 162 -30.27 4.77 117.38
CA ALA A 162 -31.53 5.29 117.92
C ALA A 162 -32.36 4.20 118.62
N ARG A 163 -32.47 3.00 118.04
CA ARG A 163 -33.11 1.85 118.70
C ARG A 163 -32.43 1.44 120.00
N THR A 164 -31.09 1.38 120.01
CA THR A 164 -30.32 1.06 121.22
C THR A 164 -30.60 2.08 122.33
N ASN A 165 -30.66 3.37 121.99
CA ASN A 165 -31.01 4.43 122.93
C ASN A 165 -32.46 4.31 123.42
N ALA A 166 -33.40 3.96 122.54
CA ALA A 166 -34.80 3.73 122.89
C ALA A 166 -34.95 2.56 123.87
N ASP A 167 -34.28 1.43 123.60
CA ASP A 167 -34.28 0.24 124.46
C ASP A 167 -33.71 0.56 125.85
N GLY A 168 -32.62 1.33 125.90
CA GLY A 168 -32.06 1.84 127.16
C GLY A 168 -33.05 2.69 127.94
N ALA A 169 -33.67 3.69 127.28
CA ALA A 169 -34.67 4.56 127.91
C ALA A 169 -35.92 3.78 128.39
N LEU A 170 -36.35 2.77 127.64
CA LEU A 170 -37.44 1.86 128.03
C LEU A 170 -37.08 1.02 129.27
N LYS A 171 -35.83 0.54 129.34
CA LYS A 171 -35.34 -0.19 130.51
C LYS A 171 -35.30 0.70 131.75
N ASP A 172 -34.82 1.93 131.59
CA ASP A 172 -34.81 2.93 132.65
C ASP A 172 -36.25 3.30 133.08
N ALA A 173 -37.18 3.46 132.13
CA ALA A 173 -38.59 3.70 132.40
C ALA A 173 -39.25 2.57 133.20
N ARG A 174 -38.96 1.31 132.84
CA ARG A 174 -39.44 0.13 133.58
C ARG A 174 -38.89 0.10 135.01
N ALA A 175 -37.59 0.32 135.17
CA ALA A 175 -36.97 0.35 136.50
C ALA A 175 -37.55 1.48 137.38
N ALA A 176 -37.77 2.66 136.80
CA ALA A 176 -38.43 3.77 137.51
C ALA A 176 -39.88 3.44 137.87
N SER A 177 -40.63 2.79 136.97
CA SER A 177 -42.00 2.33 137.25
C SER A 177 -42.05 1.27 138.35
N GLU A 178 -41.08 0.35 138.39
CA GLU A 178 -40.96 -0.66 139.47
C GLU A 178 -40.63 0.00 140.81
N GLN A 179 -39.70 0.96 140.83
CA GLN A 179 -39.39 1.76 142.03
C GLN A 179 -40.60 2.57 142.51
N ALA A 180 -41.34 3.20 141.60
CA ALA A 180 -42.57 3.93 141.92
C ALA A 180 -43.69 3.01 142.43
N ALA A 181 -43.78 1.76 141.93
CA ALA A 181 -44.71 0.76 142.44
C ALA A 181 -44.33 0.28 143.85
N ALA A 182 -43.03 0.20 144.15
CA ALA A 182 -42.53 -0.10 145.50
C ALA A 182 -42.74 1.06 146.49
N ALA A 183 -42.79 2.31 146.00
CA ALA A 183 -43.03 3.52 146.78
C ALA A 183 -44.51 3.96 146.69
N ASP A 184 -45.41 3.25 147.39
CA ASP A 184 -46.82 3.61 147.69
C ASP A 184 -47.52 4.56 146.70
N LEU A 185 -47.71 4.11 145.45
CA LEU A 185 -48.67 4.46 144.36
C LEU A 185 -49.23 5.92 144.17
N LYS A 186 -48.85 6.92 144.96
CA LYS A 186 -49.44 8.27 144.99
C LYS A 186 -48.45 9.43 144.84
N SER A 187 -47.14 9.19 144.82
CA SER A 187 -46.19 10.28 144.53
C SER A 187 -46.25 10.67 143.05
N ASP A 188 -46.67 11.91 142.77
CA ASP A 188 -46.71 12.47 141.42
C ASP A 188 -45.33 12.48 140.75
N GLU A 189 -44.25 12.51 141.53
CA GLU A 189 -42.87 12.55 141.06
C GLU A 189 -42.45 11.25 140.34
N GLY A 190 -42.83 10.09 140.89
CA GLY A 190 -42.56 8.79 140.26
C GLY A 190 -43.30 8.60 138.93
N LYS A 191 -44.54 9.11 138.84
CA LYS A 191 -45.33 9.11 137.59
C LYS A 191 -44.69 10.03 136.55
N GLN A 192 -44.23 11.22 136.95
CA GLN A 192 -43.54 12.15 136.05
C GLN A 192 -42.24 11.57 135.48
N ILE A 193 -41.45 10.87 136.30
CA ILE A 193 -40.22 10.20 135.84
C ILE A 193 -40.56 9.10 134.82
N ALA A 194 -41.56 8.26 135.09
CA ALA A 194 -41.98 7.21 134.16
C ALA A 194 -42.51 7.80 132.83
N ILE A 195 -43.29 8.88 132.89
CA ILE A 195 -43.78 9.60 131.70
C ILE A 195 -42.61 10.21 130.90
N ALA A 196 -41.64 10.85 131.57
CA ALA A 196 -40.48 11.44 130.90
C ALA A 196 -39.61 10.39 130.21
N ALA A 197 -39.40 9.24 130.86
CA ALA A 197 -38.64 8.13 130.30
C ALA A 197 -39.37 7.49 129.09
N ASN A 198 -40.69 7.27 129.19
CA ASN A 198 -41.51 6.83 128.05
C ASN A 198 -41.49 7.84 126.89
N THR A 199 -41.55 9.14 127.19
CA THR A 199 -41.46 10.19 126.17
C THR A 199 -40.12 10.15 125.43
N LYS A 200 -39.01 9.93 126.17
CA LYS A 200 -37.68 9.76 125.58
C LYS A 200 -37.59 8.49 124.72
N ALA A 201 -38.20 7.38 125.16
CA ALA A 201 -38.25 6.14 124.40
C ALA A 201 -39.08 6.26 123.11
N ILE A 202 -40.23 6.95 123.16
CA ILE A 202 -41.05 7.27 121.99
C ILE A 202 -40.23 8.10 120.99
N LYS A 203 -39.61 9.19 121.45
CA LYS A 203 -38.79 10.05 120.57
C LYS A 203 -37.65 9.28 119.91
N ALA A 204 -36.94 8.44 120.66
CA ALA A 204 -35.88 7.60 120.09
C ALA A 204 -36.40 6.54 119.10
N THR A 205 -37.65 6.07 119.29
CA THR A 205 -38.33 5.19 118.33
C THR A 205 -38.71 5.96 117.06
N ASP A 206 -39.22 7.19 117.19
CA ASP A 206 -39.55 8.05 116.05
C ASP A 206 -38.29 8.38 115.23
N ASP A 207 -37.18 8.74 115.88
CA ASP A 207 -35.88 8.97 115.23
C ASP A 207 -35.40 7.72 114.46
N ALA A 208 -35.59 6.52 115.04
CA ALA A 208 -35.25 5.26 114.38
C ALA A 208 -36.13 4.98 113.16
N VAL A 209 -37.43 5.29 113.24
CA VAL A 209 -38.38 5.15 112.12
C VAL A 209 -38.04 6.13 111.00
N GLU A 210 -37.70 7.38 111.32
CA GLU A 210 -37.25 8.37 110.33
C GLU A 210 -35.99 7.91 109.61
N ALA A 211 -35.01 7.40 110.35
CA ALA A 211 -33.76 6.86 109.79
C ALA A 211 -34.00 5.64 108.89
N LEU A 212 -34.88 4.70 109.29
CA LEU A 212 -35.28 3.57 108.43
C LEU A 212 -36.04 4.02 107.17
N THR A 213 -36.83 5.09 107.28
CA THR A 213 -37.53 5.68 106.12
C THR A 213 -36.53 6.25 105.13
N LYS A 214 -35.52 7.01 105.60
CA LYS A 214 -34.42 7.51 104.77
C LYS A 214 -33.62 6.37 104.11
N ALA A 215 -33.32 5.30 104.86
CA ALA A 215 -32.66 4.12 104.32
C ALA A 215 -33.49 3.44 103.21
N SER A 216 -34.80 3.31 103.41
CA SER A 216 -35.70 2.71 102.42
C SER A 216 -35.80 3.56 101.14
N GLN A 217 -35.84 4.89 101.27
CA GLN A 217 -35.78 5.79 100.13
C GLN A 217 -34.46 5.68 99.37
N ALA A 218 -33.33 5.62 100.10
CA ALA A 218 -32.02 5.46 99.52
C ALA A 218 -31.86 4.11 98.78
N ASN A 219 -32.40 3.03 99.33
CA ASN A 219 -32.48 1.73 98.64
C ASN A 219 -33.32 1.82 97.36
N SER A 220 -34.47 2.49 97.39
CA SER A 220 -35.32 2.69 96.22
C SER A 220 -34.59 3.45 95.12
N ASN A 221 -33.90 4.53 95.47
CA ASN A 221 -33.06 5.30 94.54
C ASN A 221 -31.93 4.44 93.95
N SER A 222 -31.32 3.55 94.76
CA SER A 222 -30.29 2.62 94.28
C SER A 222 -30.84 1.62 93.26
N ILE A 223 -32.04 1.08 93.51
CA ILE A 223 -32.72 0.17 92.58
C ILE A 223 -32.99 0.87 91.25
N SER A 224 -33.60 2.07 91.26
CA SER A 224 -33.88 2.82 90.03
C SER A 224 -32.60 3.20 89.27
N ALA A 225 -31.50 3.46 89.97
CA ALA A 225 -30.20 3.71 89.35
C ALA A 225 -29.62 2.44 88.69
N LEU A 226 -29.80 1.26 89.29
CA LEU A 226 -29.42 -0.01 88.66
C LEU A 226 -30.29 -0.35 87.44
N GLU A 227 -31.60 -0.06 87.49
CA GLU A 227 -32.49 -0.22 86.34
C GLU A 227 -32.03 0.63 85.16
N ARG A 228 -31.68 1.90 85.41
CA ARG A 228 -31.06 2.77 84.38
C ARG A 228 -29.76 2.18 83.84
N ALA A 229 -28.90 1.64 84.72
CA ALA A 229 -27.65 1.01 84.29
C ALA A 229 -27.87 -0.23 83.41
N THR A 230 -28.89 -1.04 83.71
CA THR A 230 -29.27 -2.20 82.89
C THR A 230 -29.80 -1.74 81.53
N ALA A 231 -30.72 -0.77 81.50
CA ALA A 231 -31.27 -0.23 80.25
C ALA A 231 -30.18 0.34 79.33
N ALA A 232 -29.19 1.02 79.90
CA ALA A 232 -28.05 1.54 79.17
C ALA A 232 -27.15 0.41 78.59
N ASN A 233 -26.99 -0.69 79.33
CA ASN A 233 -26.27 -1.87 78.85
C ASN A 233 -27.02 -2.59 77.69
N ASP A 234 -28.35 -2.61 77.74
CA ASP A 234 -29.19 -3.14 76.67
C ASP A 234 -29.14 -2.25 75.42
N GLU A 235 -29.11 -0.92 75.58
CA GLU A 235 -28.93 0.02 74.47
C GLU A 235 -27.56 -0.16 73.81
N SER A 236 -26.49 -0.26 74.61
CA SER A 236 -25.15 -0.59 74.10
C SER A 236 -25.13 -1.90 73.32
N SER A 237 -25.78 -2.94 73.83
CA SER A 237 -25.85 -4.23 73.15
C SER A 237 -26.60 -4.13 71.81
N ARG A 238 -27.69 -3.38 71.75
CA ARG A 238 -28.45 -3.12 70.51
C ARG A 238 -27.64 -2.30 69.51
N ALA A 239 -26.89 -1.31 69.98
CA ALA A 239 -26.01 -0.50 69.15
C ALA A 239 -24.85 -1.33 68.57
N ASN A 240 -24.23 -2.21 69.36
CA ASN A 240 -23.23 -3.16 68.87
C ASN A 240 -23.80 -4.12 67.82
N ALA A 241 -25.02 -4.62 68.00
CA ALA A 241 -25.67 -5.46 66.98
C ALA A 241 -25.85 -4.72 65.64
N LYS A 242 -26.25 -3.44 65.68
CA LYS A 242 -26.32 -2.59 64.48
C LYS A 242 -24.96 -2.37 63.83
N ALA A 243 -23.90 -2.18 64.63
CA ALA A 243 -22.54 -2.05 64.12
C ALA A 243 -22.08 -3.31 63.39
N ILE A 244 -22.36 -4.50 63.94
CA ILE A 244 -22.08 -5.79 63.28
C ILE A 244 -22.84 -5.92 61.96
N GLU A 245 -24.13 -5.59 61.94
CA GLU A 245 -24.93 -5.62 60.70
C GLU A 245 -24.36 -4.68 59.63
N ALA A 246 -23.99 -3.46 60.01
CA ALA A 246 -23.39 -2.48 59.12
C ALA A 246 -22.01 -2.96 58.61
N THR A 247 -21.19 -3.57 59.46
CA THR A 247 -19.92 -4.19 59.06
C THR A 247 -20.13 -5.32 58.05
N ASN A 248 -21.13 -6.18 58.25
CA ASN A 248 -21.46 -7.25 57.29
C ASN A 248 -21.90 -6.70 55.93
N LYS A 249 -22.70 -5.61 55.91
CA LYS A 249 -23.06 -4.92 54.66
C LYS A 249 -21.84 -4.33 53.97
N ALA A 250 -20.90 -3.74 54.72
CA ALA A 250 -19.65 -3.22 54.17
C ALA A 250 -18.80 -4.34 53.54
N LEU A 251 -18.73 -5.50 54.17
CA LEU A 251 -17.99 -6.66 53.66
C LEU A 251 -18.62 -7.20 52.37
N GLN A 252 -19.95 -7.33 52.32
CA GLN A 252 -20.65 -7.74 51.09
C GLN A 252 -20.39 -6.77 49.94
N ALA A 253 -20.53 -5.47 50.18
CA ALA A 253 -20.26 -4.45 49.16
C ALA A 253 -18.79 -4.48 48.70
N THR A 254 -17.85 -4.74 49.62
CA THR A 254 -16.43 -4.90 49.26
C THR A 254 -16.21 -6.13 48.37
N ASN A 255 -16.84 -7.27 48.69
CA ASN A 255 -16.76 -8.47 47.84
C ASN A 255 -17.32 -8.22 46.44
N THR A 256 -18.48 -7.56 46.34
CA THR A 256 -19.06 -7.16 45.04
C THR A 256 -18.11 -6.24 44.26
N ALA A 257 -17.44 -5.29 44.92
CA ALA A 257 -16.44 -4.45 44.27
C ALA A 257 -15.23 -5.25 43.77
N THR A 258 -14.76 -6.23 44.55
CA THR A 258 -13.67 -7.14 44.15
C THR A 258 -14.06 -7.97 42.93
N GLU A 259 -15.24 -8.58 42.92
CA GLU A 259 -15.75 -9.35 41.78
C GLU A 259 -15.88 -8.50 40.51
N ALA A 260 -16.45 -7.29 40.65
CA ALA A 260 -16.57 -6.35 39.55
C ALA A 260 -15.18 -5.92 39.01
N ASN A 261 -14.19 -5.70 39.89
CA ASN A 261 -12.82 -5.43 39.45
C ASN A 261 -12.20 -6.63 38.70
N SER A 262 -12.43 -7.87 39.17
CA SER A 262 -11.96 -9.06 38.47
C SER A 262 -12.56 -9.18 37.06
N LEU A 263 -13.86 -8.92 36.90
CA LEU A 263 -14.52 -8.88 35.59
C LEU A 263 -13.95 -7.76 34.70
N ALA A 264 -13.68 -6.58 35.26
CA ALA A 264 -13.08 -5.47 34.53
C ALA A 264 -11.68 -5.80 34.00
N ILE A 265 -10.89 -6.53 34.78
CA ILE A 265 -9.56 -7.02 34.38
C ILE A 265 -9.69 -8.08 33.29
N GLU A 266 -10.60 -9.05 33.43
CA GLU A 266 -10.83 -10.08 32.41
C GLU A 266 -11.24 -9.45 31.06
N ALA A 267 -12.17 -8.49 31.10
CA ALA A 267 -12.61 -7.74 29.92
C ALA A 267 -11.44 -6.93 29.30
N SER A 268 -10.60 -6.30 30.12
CA SER A 268 -9.39 -5.62 29.63
C SER A 268 -8.43 -6.58 28.91
N ASN A 269 -8.21 -7.77 29.47
CA ASN A 269 -7.36 -8.79 28.85
C ASN A 269 -7.95 -9.29 27.52
N LYS A 270 -9.27 -9.47 27.43
CA LYS A 270 -9.95 -9.80 26.17
C LYS A 270 -9.74 -8.71 25.12
N SER A 271 -9.82 -7.44 25.52
CA SER A 271 -9.57 -6.31 24.63
C SER A 271 -8.14 -6.31 24.10
N VAL A 272 -7.15 -6.50 24.98
CA VAL A 272 -5.74 -6.60 24.58
C VAL A 272 -5.52 -7.72 23.58
N SER A 273 -6.04 -8.93 23.85
CA SER A 273 -5.91 -10.06 22.93
C SER A 273 -6.58 -9.79 21.56
N ALA A 274 -7.71 -9.10 21.55
CA ALA A 274 -8.38 -8.70 20.31
C ALA A 274 -7.55 -7.66 19.52
N LEU A 275 -6.92 -6.69 20.19
CA LEU A 275 -6.01 -5.73 19.55
C LEU A 275 -4.73 -6.39 19.00
N GLU A 276 -4.21 -7.40 19.68
CA GLU A 276 -3.10 -8.22 19.17
C GLU A 276 -3.49 -8.94 17.87
N GLN A 277 -4.70 -9.53 17.82
CA GLN A 277 -5.24 -10.14 16.60
C GLN A 277 -5.41 -9.12 15.48
N ALA A 278 -5.94 -7.93 15.78
CA ALA A 278 -6.10 -6.85 14.82
C ALA A 278 -4.75 -6.40 14.24
N THR A 279 -3.73 -6.30 15.10
CA THR A 279 -2.36 -5.94 14.70
C THR A 279 -1.76 -7.02 13.80
N ALA A 280 -1.91 -8.29 14.15
CA ALA A 280 -1.43 -9.40 13.32
C ALA A 280 -2.11 -9.44 11.94
N ALA A 281 -3.42 -9.16 11.89
CA ALA A 281 -4.18 -9.06 10.65
C ALA A 281 -3.71 -7.88 9.78
N ASN A 282 -3.43 -6.71 10.38
CA ASN A 282 -2.85 -5.57 9.67
C ASN A 282 -1.46 -5.87 9.11
N THR A 283 -0.60 -6.58 9.86
CA THR A 283 0.70 -7.03 9.35
C THR A 283 0.54 -7.89 8.10
N LYS A 284 -0.38 -8.86 8.10
CA LYS A 284 -0.68 -9.68 6.92
C LYS A 284 -1.21 -8.85 5.74
N ALA A 285 -2.04 -7.84 6.01
CA ALA A 285 -2.53 -6.93 4.97
C ALA A 285 -1.40 -6.12 4.32
N ILE A 286 -0.44 -5.64 5.12
CA ILE A 286 0.75 -4.93 4.64
C ILE A 286 1.63 -5.87 3.80
N GLU A 287 1.88 -7.09 4.26
CA GLU A 287 2.65 -8.10 3.51
C GLU A 287 2.01 -8.39 2.15
N ALA A 288 0.69 -8.62 2.12
CA ALA A 288 -0.05 -8.86 0.89
C ALA A 288 -0.03 -7.63 -0.04
N THR A 289 -0.14 -6.41 0.50
CA THR A 289 0.01 -5.17 -0.27
C THR A 289 1.41 -5.04 -0.89
N ASN A 290 2.46 -5.36 -0.14
CA ASN A 290 3.83 -5.36 -0.65
C ASN A 290 4.02 -6.39 -1.78
N GLN A 291 3.41 -7.57 -1.66
CA GLN A 291 3.39 -8.57 -2.73
C GLN A 291 2.68 -8.04 -3.99
N ALA A 292 1.54 -7.38 -3.83
CA ALA A 292 0.82 -6.76 -4.95
C ALA A 292 1.66 -5.69 -5.66
N VAL A 293 2.36 -4.83 -4.90
CA VAL A 293 3.27 -3.81 -5.44
C VAL A 293 4.44 -4.45 -6.21
N ALA A 294 5.05 -5.51 -5.67
CA ALA A 294 6.12 -6.22 -6.34
C ALA A 294 5.65 -6.86 -7.66
N ALA A 295 4.43 -7.41 -7.68
CA ALA A 295 3.83 -7.98 -8.86
C ALA A 295 3.53 -6.91 -9.93
N VAL A 296 2.92 -5.77 -9.56
CA VAL A 296 2.71 -4.63 -10.49
C VAL A 296 4.05 -4.10 -11.06
N THR A 297 5.08 -4.03 -10.22
CA THR A 297 6.43 -3.61 -10.66
C THR A 297 7.00 -4.59 -11.70
N SER A 298 6.81 -5.90 -11.49
CA SER A 298 7.21 -6.93 -12.43
C SER A 298 6.44 -6.84 -13.75
N ALA A 299 5.12 -6.58 -13.69
CA ALA A 299 4.28 -6.36 -14.86
C ALA A 299 4.74 -5.13 -15.68
N SER A 300 5.04 -4.01 -15.01
CA SER A 300 5.55 -2.80 -15.65
C SER A 300 6.91 -3.02 -16.33
N THR A 301 7.78 -3.80 -15.70
CA THR A 301 9.07 -4.20 -16.27
C THR A 301 8.89 -5.06 -17.53
N ALA A 302 7.95 -6.02 -17.50
CA ALA A 302 7.63 -6.86 -18.65
C ALA A 302 7.04 -6.04 -19.81
N ASN A 303 6.13 -5.10 -19.53
CA ASN A 303 5.59 -4.17 -20.52
C ASN A 303 6.68 -3.31 -21.16
N THR A 304 7.62 -2.79 -20.36
CA THR A 304 8.74 -1.99 -20.86
C THR A 304 9.61 -2.80 -21.84
N LYS A 305 9.88 -4.07 -21.52
CA LYS A 305 10.59 -4.98 -22.43
C LYS A 305 9.81 -5.26 -23.71
N ALA A 306 8.49 -5.46 -23.62
CA ALA A 306 7.63 -5.66 -24.79
C ALA A 306 7.62 -4.44 -25.72
N ILE A 307 7.51 -3.22 -25.17
CA ILE A 307 7.59 -1.97 -25.94
C ILE A 307 8.93 -1.86 -26.67
N LYS A 308 10.04 -2.18 -25.98
CA LYS A 308 11.38 -2.15 -26.60
C LYS A 308 11.48 -3.10 -27.79
N ALA A 309 10.99 -4.33 -27.65
CA ALA A 309 11.00 -5.31 -28.74
C ALA A 309 10.13 -4.86 -29.93
N THR A 310 8.93 -4.31 -29.66
CA THR A 310 8.05 -3.75 -30.70
C THR A 310 8.68 -2.56 -31.43
N ASN A 311 9.35 -1.66 -30.71
CA ASN A 311 10.07 -0.53 -31.32
C ASN A 311 11.21 -1.02 -32.21
N GLN A 312 11.99 -1.99 -31.74
CA GLN A 312 13.05 -2.61 -32.54
C GLN A 312 12.50 -3.26 -33.83
N ALA A 313 11.37 -3.95 -33.74
CA ALA A 313 10.70 -4.51 -34.91
C ALA A 313 10.20 -3.41 -35.88
N SER A 314 9.66 -2.32 -35.34
CA SER A 314 9.18 -1.18 -36.14
C SER A 314 10.33 -0.46 -36.86
N ASP A 315 11.44 -0.21 -36.17
CA ASP A 315 12.66 0.38 -36.75
C ASP A 315 13.24 -0.51 -37.86
N ALA A 316 13.24 -1.82 -37.65
CA ALA A 316 13.66 -2.81 -38.63
C ALA A 316 12.79 -2.75 -39.91
N ILE A 317 11.46 -2.66 -39.75
CA ILE A 317 10.53 -2.50 -40.88
C ILE A 317 10.74 -1.15 -41.59
N ALA A 318 10.89 -0.05 -40.86
CA ALA A 318 11.11 1.27 -41.47
C ALA A 318 12.39 1.30 -42.33
N ARG A 319 13.47 0.66 -41.87
CA ARG A 319 14.72 0.52 -42.63
C ARG A 319 14.54 -0.30 -43.91
N SER A 320 13.78 -1.40 -43.87
CA SER A 320 13.57 -2.24 -45.07
C SER A 320 12.74 -1.51 -46.13
N VAL A 321 11.70 -0.77 -45.72
CA VAL A 321 10.89 0.06 -46.61
C VAL A 321 11.74 1.14 -47.28
N ASN A 322 12.58 1.85 -46.53
CA ASN A 322 13.46 2.88 -47.09
C ASN A 322 14.45 2.31 -48.12
N LEU A 323 14.99 1.11 -47.89
CA LEU A 323 15.91 0.47 -48.84
C LEU A 323 15.23 0.00 -50.13
N LEU A 324 13.96 -0.42 -50.08
CA LEU A 324 13.18 -0.77 -51.29
C LEU A 324 13.01 0.42 -52.23
N PHE A 325 12.91 1.64 -51.70
CA PHE A 325 12.77 2.84 -52.52
C PHE A 325 14.05 3.25 -53.29
N VAL A 326 15.23 2.73 -52.91
CA VAL A 326 16.55 3.09 -53.48
C VAL A 326 16.94 2.18 -54.67
N GLN A 327 16.03 1.34 -55.16
CA GLN A 327 16.36 0.26 -56.09
C GLN A 327 15.72 0.42 -57.48
N ASN A 328 16.59 0.76 -58.44
CA ASN A 328 16.51 0.54 -59.89
C ASN A 328 15.16 0.87 -60.55
N HIS A 329 15.06 2.04 -61.16
CA HIS A 329 13.81 2.55 -61.71
C HIS A 329 13.57 2.13 -63.16
N GLY A 330 13.90 0.87 -63.48
CA GLY A 330 13.76 0.28 -64.81
C GLY A 330 14.86 0.68 -65.79
N SER A 331 15.03 -0.16 -66.83
CA SER A 331 15.95 0.09 -67.93
C SER A 331 15.22 -0.01 -69.26
N LEU A 332 15.54 0.87 -70.19
CA LEU A 332 15.03 0.86 -71.55
C LEU A 332 16.02 0.18 -72.48
N TYR A 333 15.52 -0.44 -73.53
CA TYR A 333 16.32 -0.99 -74.62
C TYR A 333 15.71 -0.66 -75.98
N MET A 334 16.52 -0.74 -77.02
CA MET A 334 16.09 -0.42 -78.38
C MET A 334 15.40 -1.63 -79.02
N THR A 335 14.23 -1.41 -79.60
CA THR A 335 13.41 -2.46 -80.25
C THR A 335 13.43 -2.37 -81.77
N ARG A 336 14.08 -1.35 -82.33
CA ARG A 336 14.16 -1.09 -83.77
C ARG A 336 15.57 -0.65 -84.15
N VAL A 337 15.91 -0.87 -85.41
CA VAL A 337 17.10 -0.31 -86.06
C VAL A 337 17.09 1.21 -85.91
N LEU A 338 18.27 1.78 -85.64
CA LEU A 338 18.46 3.22 -85.57
C LEU A 338 19.15 3.71 -86.84
N ASP A 339 18.46 4.57 -87.57
CA ASP A 339 19.00 5.26 -88.75
C ASP A 339 19.59 6.61 -88.31
N LEU A 340 20.92 6.66 -88.22
CA LEU A 340 21.64 7.89 -87.92
C LEU A 340 22.11 8.59 -89.21
N ARG A 341 22.05 9.92 -89.21
CA ARG A 341 22.46 10.80 -90.31
C ARG A 341 23.87 11.33 -90.03
N ALA A 342 24.76 11.25 -91.03
CA ALA A 342 26.10 11.80 -90.89
C ALA A 342 26.09 13.29 -90.52
N GLY A 343 26.95 13.66 -89.57
CA GLY A 343 27.15 15.05 -89.15
C GLY A 343 26.04 15.63 -88.28
N VAL A 344 25.05 14.83 -87.85
CA VAL A 344 23.92 15.28 -87.02
C VAL A 344 23.86 14.48 -85.71
N THR A 345 23.79 15.18 -84.58
CA THR A 345 23.48 14.56 -83.28
C THR A 345 21.99 14.31 -83.19
N GLN A 346 21.57 13.07 -83.00
CA GLN A 346 20.16 12.68 -82.97
C GLN A 346 19.79 11.99 -81.65
N PRO A 347 18.63 12.30 -81.06
CA PRO A 347 18.15 11.58 -79.88
C PRO A 347 17.79 10.14 -80.24
N LEU A 348 18.15 9.21 -79.36
CA LEU A 348 17.90 7.79 -79.53
C LEU A 348 16.48 7.43 -79.11
N THR A 349 15.84 6.54 -79.87
CA THR A 349 14.51 6.02 -79.54
C THR A 349 14.64 4.66 -78.85
N TRP A 350 14.07 4.59 -77.65
CA TRP A 350 14.05 3.42 -76.79
C TRP A 350 12.60 2.96 -76.67
N GLY A 351 12.33 1.69 -76.97
CA GLY A 351 10.96 1.18 -77.09
C GLY A 351 10.67 -0.04 -76.22
N GLY A 352 11.70 -0.74 -75.76
CA GLY A 352 11.59 -1.86 -74.84
C GLY A 352 11.83 -1.41 -73.41
N VAL A 353 11.14 -2.03 -72.46
CA VAL A 353 11.34 -1.80 -71.03
C VAL A 353 11.67 -3.13 -70.36
N THR A 354 12.73 -3.14 -69.57
CA THR A 354 13.07 -4.24 -68.66
C THR A 354 12.93 -3.71 -67.22
N GLY A 355 12.15 -4.42 -66.41
CA GLY A 355 11.79 -3.97 -65.05
C GLY A 355 10.61 -2.99 -65.01
N LYS A 356 10.44 -2.30 -63.88
CA LYS A 356 9.37 -1.32 -63.67
C LYS A 356 9.96 0.07 -63.47
N MET A 357 9.51 1.05 -64.25
CA MET A 357 9.81 2.46 -64.00
C MET A 357 9.06 2.90 -62.74
N ILE A 358 9.79 3.31 -61.70
CA ILE A 358 9.24 3.74 -60.40
C ILE A 358 9.86 5.11 -60.11
N GLY A 359 9.15 6.11 -59.60
CA GLY A 359 9.77 7.42 -59.31
C GLY A 359 10.35 8.14 -60.53
N CYS A 360 10.06 7.64 -61.73
CA CYS A 360 10.37 8.22 -63.02
C CYS A 360 9.41 7.62 -64.06
N HIS A 361 9.21 8.35 -65.16
CA HIS A 361 8.40 7.88 -66.29
C HIS A 361 9.12 8.15 -67.60
N THR A 362 8.72 7.43 -68.65
CA THR A 362 9.26 7.61 -70.00
C THR A 362 8.36 8.54 -70.80
N GLY A 363 8.96 9.33 -71.68
CA GLY A 363 8.25 10.14 -72.67
C GLY A 363 9.03 10.21 -73.96
N THR A 364 8.42 10.77 -75.00
CA THR A 364 9.02 10.91 -76.32
C THR A 364 9.05 12.38 -76.72
N PHE A 365 10.14 12.82 -77.36
CA PHE A 365 10.16 14.15 -77.96
C PHE A 365 9.30 14.21 -79.22
N ASN A 366 8.79 15.39 -79.55
CA ASN A 366 7.97 15.63 -80.75
C ASN A 366 8.70 15.28 -82.04
N ASP A 367 10.04 15.44 -82.06
CA ASP A 367 10.90 15.19 -83.23
C ASP A 367 11.56 13.79 -83.21
N GLY A 368 11.10 12.90 -82.33
CA GLY A 368 11.65 11.56 -82.11
C GLY A 368 12.67 11.48 -80.98
N GLY A 369 12.84 10.27 -80.42
CA GLY A 369 13.70 9.99 -79.27
C GLY A 369 12.96 9.87 -77.95
N THR A 370 13.50 9.05 -77.03
CA THR A 370 12.89 8.74 -75.73
C THR A 370 13.70 9.38 -74.60
N TYR A 371 13.00 9.98 -73.63
CA TYR A 371 13.58 10.50 -72.40
C TYR A 371 12.99 9.80 -71.17
N ILE A 372 13.71 9.86 -70.06
CA ILE A 372 13.25 9.44 -68.73
C ILE A 372 13.15 10.69 -67.86
N SER A 373 11.96 11.01 -67.36
CA SER A 373 11.74 12.13 -66.44
C SER A 373 11.71 11.65 -64.99
N PHE A 374 12.41 12.36 -64.11
CA PHE A 374 12.55 12.04 -62.68
C PHE A 374 11.38 12.65 -61.88
N GLU A 375 10.71 11.86 -61.05
CA GLU A 375 9.55 12.31 -60.26
C GLU A 375 9.92 12.84 -58.87
N SER A 376 11.19 12.76 -58.47
CA SER A 376 11.65 13.28 -57.18
C SER A 376 13.07 13.85 -57.22
N PRO A 377 13.36 14.88 -56.41
CA PRO A 377 14.70 15.43 -56.27
C PRO A 377 15.64 14.47 -55.53
N GLY A 378 16.93 14.64 -55.76
CA GLY A 378 18.00 13.85 -55.15
C GLY A 378 19.07 13.45 -56.15
N ASP A 379 19.98 12.58 -55.75
CA ASP A 379 21.04 12.10 -56.62
C ASP A 379 20.56 10.90 -57.44
N TRP A 380 20.82 10.94 -58.74
CA TRP A 380 20.46 9.91 -59.69
C TRP A 380 21.68 9.46 -60.48
N GLU A 381 21.84 8.16 -60.63
CA GLU A 381 22.75 7.55 -61.59
C GLU A 381 21.98 7.35 -62.89
N VAL A 382 22.56 7.82 -64.00
CA VAL A 382 22.04 7.67 -65.35
C VAL A 382 23.08 6.93 -66.17
N ARG A 383 22.67 5.81 -66.77
CA ARG A 383 23.57 4.95 -67.54
C ARG A 383 22.98 4.66 -68.91
N ALA A 384 23.79 4.84 -69.94
CA ALA A 384 23.49 4.41 -71.29
C ALA A 384 24.61 3.50 -71.79
N ARG A 385 24.23 2.36 -72.38
CA ARG A 385 25.14 1.40 -72.98
C ARG A 385 24.59 1.00 -74.33
N VAL A 386 25.42 1.07 -75.35
CA VAL A 386 25.06 0.70 -76.71
C VAL A 386 26.23 -0.05 -77.34
N MET A 387 25.98 -1.28 -77.77
CA MET A 387 26.96 -2.07 -78.51
C MET A 387 26.92 -1.72 -79.99
N MET A 388 28.02 -1.17 -80.49
CA MET A 388 28.25 -0.80 -81.88
C MET A 388 28.63 -2.04 -82.71
N PRO A 389 28.02 -2.25 -83.89
CA PRO A 389 28.45 -3.29 -84.82
C PRO A 389 29.75 -2.90 -85.54
N PRO A 390 30.51 -3.87 -86.09
CA PRO A 390 31.69 -3.59 -86.88
C PRO A 390 31.29 -3.05 -88.26
N GLU A 391 31.92 -1.97 -88.73
CA GLU A 391 31.71 -1.49 -90.10
C GLU A 391 32.33 -2.46 -91.12
N THR A 392 31.53 -2.90 -92.10
CA THR A 392 31.94 -3.90 -93.11
C THR A 392 32.77 -3.30 -94.25
N VAL A 393 33.04 -2.00 -94.23
CA VAL A 393 33.79 -1.31 -95.30
C VAL A 393 34.91 -0.49 -94.68
N LEU A 394 36.16 -0.95 -94.87
CA LEU A 394 37.39 -0.17 -94.66
C LEU A 394 37.40 1.01 -95.66
N SER A 395 36.61 2.04 -95.37
CA SER A 395 36.69 3.31 -96.07
C SER A 395 37.91 4.06 -95.53
N VAL A 396 38.76 4.56 -96.43
CA VAL A 396 40.00 5.26 -96.05
C VAL A 396 39.61 6.51 -95.22
N GLY A 397 39.96 6.49 -93.93
CA GLY A 397 39.66 7.52 -92.91
C GLY A 397 38.63 7.07 -91.87
N SER A 398 38.96 7.16 -90.57
CA SER A 398 38.12 6.67 -89.45
C SER A 398 36.73 7.34 -89.36
N SER A 399 35.72 6.60 -88.89
CA SER A 399 34.35 7.10 -88.64
C SER A 399 34.14 7.25 -87.13
N THR A 400 33.87 8.46 -86.64
CA THR A 400 33.69 8.69 -85.21
C THR A 400 32.22 8.51 -84.85
N THR A 401 31.93 7.61 -83.91
CA THR A 401 30.64 7.53 -83.25
C THR A 401 30.75 8.05 -81.84
N ARG A 402 29.83 8.93 -81.44
CA ARG A 402 29.71 9.44 -80.07
C ARG A 402 28.33 9.09 -79.52
N LEU A 403 28.30 8.59 -78.29
CA LEU A 403 27.11 8.42 -77.48
C LEU A 403 27.11 9.47 -76.37
N ASP A 404 26.05 10.25 -76.27
CA ASP A 404 25.89 11.33 -75.30
C ASP A 404 24.71 11.01 -74.38
N VAL A 405 24.93 10.98 -73.07
CA VAL A 405 23.87 11.07 -72.06
C VAL A 405 23.68 12.55 -71.73
N GLN A 406 22.48 13.05 -71.99
CA GLN A 406 22.09 14.42 -71.71
C GLN A 406 21.08 14.43 -70.58
N VAL A 407 21.41 15.11 -69.49
CA VAL A 407 20.53 15.25 -68.33
C VAL A 407 20.21 16.73 -68.12
N ARG A 408 18.93 17.05 -68.02
CA ARG A 408 18.46 18.35 -67.52
C ARG A 408 18.06 18.20 -66.06
N ASP A 409 18.72 18.96 -65.18
CA ASP A 409 18.56 18.83 -63.72
C ASP A 409 17.21 19.35 -63.18
N ALA A 410 16.39 19.98 -64.03
CA ALA A 410 15.07 20.55 -63.78
C ALA A 410 14.34 20.84 -65.13
N PRO A 411 13.00 20.99 -65.19
CA PRO A 411 12.27 21.36 -66.41
C PRO A 411 12.82 22.60 -67.13
N ASN A 412 13.34 23.59 -66.39
CA ASN A 412 14.03 24.78 -66.93
C ASN A 412 15.51 24.83 -66.54
N GLY A 413 16.08 23.67 -66.22
CA GLY A 413 17.39 23.52 -65.61
C GLY A 413 18.57 23.57 -66.55
N THR A 414 19.74 23.33 -65.97
CA THR A 414 21.04 23.25 -66.62
C THR A 414 21.23 21.87 -67.23
N TRP A 415 21.92 21.83 -68.37
CA TRP A 415 22.29 20.58 -69.02
C TRP A 415 23.61 20.03 -68.50
N VAL A 416 23.61 18.74 -68.19
CA VAL A 416 24.80 17.93 -67.93
C VAL A 416 24.91 16.91 -69.04
N THR A 417 25.94 17.06 -69.88
CA THR A 417 26.25 16.10 -70.93
C THR A 417 27.47 15.28 -70.55
N ARG A 418 27.41 13.97 -70.76
CA ARG A 418 28.55 13.05 -70.69
C ARG A 418 28.59 12.21 -71.94
N SER A 419 29.78 11.97 -72.46
CA SER A 419 29.98 11.38 -73.77
C SER A 419 30.94 10.20 -73.71
N ALA A 420 30.68 9.18 -74.50
CA ALA A 420 31.63 8.14 -74.88
C ALA A 420 31.84 8.19 -76.40
N GLN A 421 33.07 7.99 -76.85
CA GLN A 421 33.44 8.09 -78.27
C GLN A 421 34.21 6.83 -78.71
N SER A 422 33.98 6.42 -79.95
CA SER A 422 34.72 5.35 -80.64
C SER A 422 35.10 5.82 -82.04
N ALA A 423 36.28 5.41 -82.51
CA ALA A 423 36.78 5.66 -83.86
C ALA A 423 36.26 4.65 -84.91
N ASN A 424 35.47 3.66 -84.46
CA ASN A 424 34.82 2.63 -85.28
C ASN A 424 35.73 2.04 -86.37
N ASP A 425 36.87 1.51 -85.94
CA ASP A 425 37.94 0.97 -86.80
C ASP A 425 37.64 -0.46 -87.33
N GLY A 426 36.36 -0.82 -87.48
CA GLY A 426 35.93 -2.12 -88.05
C GLY A 426 35.73 -3.26 -87.04
N PHE A 427 35.75 -3.00 -85.73
CA PHE A 427 35.47 -3.98 -84.67
C PHE A 427 34.17 -3.66 -83.92
N SER A 428 33.54 -4.68 -83.32
CA SER A 428 32.39 -4.42 -82.42
C SER A 428 32.90 -3.81 -81.12
N GLU A 429 32.35 -2.66 -80.72
CA GLU A 429 32.72 -1.96 -79.50
C GLU A 429 31.48 -1.60 -78.69
N THR A 430 31.58 -1.60 -77.37
CA THR A 430 30.48 -1.13 -76.51
C THR A 430 30.76 0.27 -76.02
N LEU A 431 29.92 1.21 -76.42
CA LEU A 431 29.93 2.56 -75.86
C LEU A 431 29.10 2.55 -74.59
N GLU A 432 29.75 2.86 -73.46
CA GLU A 432 29.09 3.00 -72.18
C GLU A 432 29.34 4.41 -71.62
N VAL A 433 28.25 5.06 -71.22
CA VAL A 433 28.26 6.33 -70.52
C VAL A 433 27.51 6.13 -69.21
N CYS A 434 28.17 6.38 -68.09
CA CYS A 434 27.55 6.44 -66.77
C CYS A 434 27.83 7.80 -66.15
N THR A 435 26.81 8.43 -65.57
CA THR A 435 26.93 9.70 -64.87
C THR A 435 26.06 9.72 -63.64
N ILE A 436 26.57 10.37 -62.59
CA ILE A 436 25.78 10.70 -61.41
C ILE A 436 25.44 12.19 -61.50
N VAL A 437 24.16 12.49 -61.36
CA VAL A 437 23.58 13.81 -61.50
C VAL A 437 22.69 14.11 -60.30
N HIS A 438 22.79 15.32 -59.78
CA HIS A 438 21.87 15.80 -58.78
C HIS A 438 20.66 16.44 -59.46
N ILE A 439 19.47 15.87 -59.28
CA ILE A 439 18.21 16.41 -59.79
C ILE A 439 17.63 17.33 -58.73
N ARG A 440 17.52 18.62 -59.07
CA ARG A 440 17.14 19.68 -58.13
C ARG A 440 15.63 19.67 -57.84
N GLU A 441 14.82 19.38 -58.84
CA GLU A 441 13.36 19.33 -58.72
C GLU A 441 12.77 18.23 -59.60
N ALA A 442 11.57 17.75 -59.22
CA ALA A 442 10.82 16.80 -60.03
C ALA A 442 10.54 17.40 -61.43
N GLY A 443 10.58 16.57 -62.46
CA GLY A 443 10.39 16.97 -63.86
C GLY A 443 11.68 17.24 -64.63
N GLY A 444 12.86 17.19 -63.98
CA GLY A 444 14.13 17.00 -64.68
C GLY A 444 14.08 15.72 -65.53
N TYR A 445 14.90 15.61 -66.58
CA TYR A 445 14.90 14.44 -67.45
C TYR A 445 16.26 14.12 -68.04
N ALA A 446 16.46 12.85 -68.37
CA ALA A 446 17.62 12.37 -69.10
C ALA A 446 17.19 11.78 -70.44
N TYR A 447 18.02 11.96 -71.46
CA TYR A 447 17.91 11.23 -72.72
C TYR A 447 19.28 10.92 -73.28
N VAL A 448 19.31 10.01 -74.25
CA VAL A 448 20.53 9.60 -74.92
C VAL A 448 20.48 10.09 -76.35
N SER A 449 21.58 10.66 -76.85
CA SER A 449 21.74 10.99 -78.27
C SER A 449 23.00 10.37 -78.83
N ALA A 450 23.02 10.11 -80.13
CA ALA A 450 24.21 9.65 -80.82
C ALA A 450 24.57 10.59 -81.97
N TYR A 451 25.87 10.65 -82.28
CA TYR A 451 26.43 11.38 -83.41
C TYR A 451 27.35 10.45 -84.19
N ILE A 452 27.30 10.53 -85.52
CA ILE A 452 28.21 9.83 -86.42
C ILE A 452 28.84 10.77 -87.44
N SER A 453 30.13 10.60 -87.74
CA SER A 453 30.85 11.50 -88.65
C SER A 453 30.68 11.18 -90.14
N LYS A 454 30.23 9.97 -90.48
CA LYS A 454 30.05 9.49 -91.86
C LYS A 454 28.78 8.65 -91.97
N ASP A 455 28.17 8.58 -93.16
CA ASP A 455 26.93 7.83 -93.36
C ASP A 455 27.21 6.33 -93.20
N SER A 456 26.56 5.72 -92.22
CA SER A 456 26.67 4.29 -91.94
C SER A 456 25.26 3.71 -91.93
N SER A 457 24.89 3.06 -93.04
CA SER A 457 23.50 2.65 -93.30
C SER A 457 23.00 1.48 -92.44
N LYS A 458 23.77 1.00 -91.45
CA LYS A 458 23.42 -0.18 -90.64
C LYS A 458 24.01 -0.15 -89.23
N LEU A 459 23.79 0.94 -88.50
CA LEU A 459 24.32 1.05 -87.14
C LEU A 459 23.66 0.10 -86.14
N PHE A 460 22.51 -0.51 -86.45
CA PHE A 460 21.91 -1.58 -85.65
C PHE A 460 21.05 -2.48 -86.55
N ASP A 461 21.60 -3.55 -87.14
CA ASP A 461 20.74 -4.55 -87.78
C ASP A 461 19.72 -5.11 -86.75
N ASN A 462 18.55 -5.56 -87.21
CA ASN A 462 17.49 -6.13 -86.36
C ASN A 462 17.98 -7.27 -85.45
N THR A 463 19.12 -7.89 -85.79
CA THR A 463 19.78 -8.95 -85.01
C THR A 463 20.54 -8.45 -83.77
N ARG A 464 20.72 -7.13 -83.59
CA ARG A 464 21.45 -6.51 -82.46
C ARG A 464 20.68 -5.39 -81.75
N ALA A 465 19.40 -5.20 -82.07
CA ALA A 465 18.47 -4.40 -81.26
C ALA A 465 17.89 -5.30 -80.15
N GLY A 466 18.15 -4.99 -78.89
CA GLY A 466 17.64 -5.78 -77.76
C GLY A 466 18.31 -5.45 -76.42
N GLU A 467 17.73 -5.98 -75.34
CA GLU A 467 18.18 -5.75 -73.95
C GLU A 467 19.62 -6.22 -73.67
N GLN A 468 20.12 -7.17 -74.44
CA GLN A 468 21.49 -7.68 -74.31
C GLN A 468 22.54 -6.68 -74.82
N PHE A 469 22.18 -5.84 -75.79
CA PHE A 469 23.10 -4.99 -76.53
C PHE A 469 22.90 -3.49 -76.25
N THR A 470 21.72 -3.12 -75.75
CA THR A 470 21.35 -1.73 -75.49
C THR A 470 20.70 -1.60 -74.12
N GLU A 471 21.08 -0.57 -73.37
CA GLU A 471 20.54 -0.27 -72.05
C GLU A 471 20.52 1.25 -71.87
N PHE A 472 19.39 1.80 -71.43
CA PHE A 472 19.29 3.16 -70.90
C PHE A 472 18.51 3.11 -69.60
N SER A 473 19.20 3.28 -68.48
CA SER A 473 18.65 3.07 -67.13
C SER A 473 18.92 4.25 -66.22
N VAL A 474 18.02 4.43 -65.25
CA VAL A 474 18.22 5.41 -64.17
C VAL A 474 18.01 4.77 -62.81
N ARG A 475 18.76 5.27 -61.83
CA ARG A 475 18.71 4.81 -60.44
C ARG A 475 18.80 5.99 -59.49
N GLN A 476 17.87 6.12 -58.56
CA GLN A 476 17.97 7.10 -57.49
C GLN A 476 18.94 6.56 -56.43
N LEU A 477 19.98 7.33 -56.15
CA LEU A 477 21.00 7.05 -55.14
C LEU A 477 20.64 7.70 -53.80
N SER A 478 19.96 8.84 -53.84
CA SER A 478 19.48 9.55 -52.66
C SER A 478 18.13 10.22 -52.94
N ARG A 479 17.32 10.36 -51.90
CA ARG A 479 16.19 11.28 -51.89
C ARG A 479 16.58 12.44 -51.01
N THR A 480 16.35 13.65 -51.48
CA THR A 480 16.35 14.81 -50.59
C THR A 480 15.09 14.65 -49.73
N SER A 481 15.25 14.05 -48.55
CA SER A 481 14.17 13.97 -47.58
C SER A 481 13.81 15.39 -47.16
N GLU A 482 12.62 15.85 -47.52
CA GLU A 482 11.94 16.84 -46.69
C GLU A 482 11.60 16.13 -45.38
N ILE A 483 12.54 16.17 -44.44
CA ILE A 483 12.23 15.88 -43.05
C ILE A 483 11.50 17.12 -42.53
N GLN A 484 10.18 17.03 -42.38
CA GLN A 484 9.46 17.76 -41.34
C GLN A 484 9.38 16.89 -40.10
#